data_AF-A0A920M3C8-F1
#
_entry.id   AF-A0A920M3C8-F1
#
_cell.length_a   1.000
_cell.length_b   1.000
_cell.length_c   1.000
_cell.angle_alpha   90.00
_cell.angle_beta   90.00
_cell.angle_gamma   90.00
#
_symmetry.space_group_name_H-M   'P 1'
#
loop_
_entity.id
_entity.type
_entity.pdbx_description
1 polymer ?
#
loop_
_entity_poly.entity_id
_entity_poly.type
_entity_poly.pdbx_seq_one_letter_code
_entity_poly.pdbx_strand_id
1 'polypeptide(L)'
;MVVPKGQLYSNKKPIVMYKIKNINEIPPFLMTLTSAYDHWMYLSSTGCLTAGKSEAKHAIFPVTDDLLHQNISFSPISLVKSNQKRKIKYGTLFQIIISEEIERNLFKNALGNKIILRK
;
A
#
# COMPACT_ATOMS: atom_id res chain seq x y z
N MET A 1 -4.48 14.18 16.74
CA MET A 1 -4.76 12.98 15.92
C MET A 1 -5.56 13.42 14.70
N VAL A 2 -4.97 13.39 13.50
CA VAL A 2 -5.69 13.74 12.26
C VAL A 2 -6.43 12.49 11.78
N VAL A 3 -7.75 12.54 11.73
CA VAL A 3 -8.55 11.44 11.16
C VAL A 3 -8.65 11.65 9.64
N PRO A 4 -8.17 10.70 8.82
CA PRO A 4 -8.27 10.82 7.37
C PRO A 4 -9.74 10.87 6.92
N LYS A 5 -10.11 11.83 6.06
CA LYS A 5 -11.45 11.85 5.46
C LYS A 5 -11.52 10.83 4.31
N GLY A 6 -12.32 9.78 4.50
CA GLY A 6 -12.58 8.76 3.49
C GLY A 6 -13.80 9.09 2.60
N GLN A 7 -13.82 8.63 1.36
CA GLN A 7 -14.98 8.72 0.46
C GLN A 7 -15.25 7.37 -0.21
N LEU A 8 -16.52 7.05 -0.51
CA LEU A 8 -16.85 5.86 -1.29
C LEU A 8 -16.41 6.05 -2.75
N TYR A 9 -15.77 5.02 -3.29
CA TYR A 9 -15.32 4.94 -4.67
C TYR A 9 -15.89 3.69 -5.32
N SER A 10 -16.53 3.88 -6.47
CA SER A 10 -17.00 2.82 -7.36
C SER A 10 -16.67 3.22 -8.79
N ASN A 11 -15.94 2.39 -9.52
CA ASN A 11 -15.61 2.64 -10.92
C ASN A 11 -15.76 1.34 -11.71
N LYS A 12 -16.89 1.17 -12.39
CA LYS A 12 -17.22 0.12 -13.39
C LYS A 12 -16.89 -1.36 -13.05
N LYS A 13 -16.38 -1.66 -11.85
CA LYS A 13 -16.17 -2.99 -11.24
C LYS A 13 -17.06 -3.09 -9.99
N PRO A 14 -17.56 -4.28 -9.61
CA PRO A 14 -18.69 -4.44 -8.68
C PRO A 14 -18.37 -4.19 -7.20
N ILE A 15 -17.18 -3.69 -6.85
CA ILE A 15 -16.74 -3.60 -5.45
C ILE A 15 -16.61 -2.14 -5.04
N VAL A 16 -17.49 -1.72 -4.13
CA VAL A 16 -17.42 -0.43 -3.45
C VAL A 16 -16.23 -0.42 -2.49
N MET A 17 -15.41 0.64 -2.54
CA MET A 17 -14.24 0.80 -1.68
C MET A 17 -14.19 2.18 -1.04
N TYR A 18 -13.63 2.27 0.15
CA TYR A 18 -13.28 3.54 0.79
C TYR A 18 -11.96 4.04 0.23
N LYS A 19 -11.93 5.27 -0.28
CA LYS A 19 -10.74 6.00 -0.73
C LYS A 19 -10.26 6.94 0.37
N ILE A 20 -8.98 6.84 0.75
CA ILE A 20 -8.25 7.87 1.49
C ILE A 20 -7.29 8.55 0.51
N LYS A 21 -7.44 9.86 0.37
CA LYS A 21 -6.59 10.70 -0.48
C LYS A 21 -5.30 11.09 0.24
N ASN A 22 -4.25 11.35 -0.53
CA ASN A 22 -2.97 11.90 -0.09
C ASN A 22 -2.42 11.21 1.17
N ILE A 23 -2.34 9.88 1.16
CA ILE A 23 -1.88 9.12 2.34
C ILE A 23 -0.43 9.45 2.73
N ASN A 24 0.34 10.05 1.82
CA ASN A 24 1.68 10.58 2.07
C ASN A 24 1.68 11.85 2.94
N GLU A 25 0.56 12.55 3.08
CA GLU A 25 0.40 13.72 3.96
C GLU A 25 -0.04 13.32 5.38
N ILE A 26 -0.26 12.03 5.61
CA ILE A 26 -0.71 11.47 6.87
C ILE A 26 0.46 10.69 7.48
N PRO A 27 0.70 10.79 8.81
CA PRO A 27 1.72 9.96 9.46
C PRO A 27 1.55 8.48 9.08
N PRO A 28 2.64 7.74 8.85
CA PRO A 28 2.58 6.31 8.55
C PRO A 28 1.67 5.56 9.52
N PHE A 29 0.82 4.70 8.99
CA PHE A 29 -0.14 3.93 9.78
C PHE A 29 -0.22 2.49 9.29
N LEU A 30 -0.54 1.59 10.20
CA LEU A 30 -0.60 0.15 9.95
C LEU A 30 -2.01 -0.27 9.53
N MET A 31 -2.09 -1.24 8.62
CA MET A 31 -3.33 -1.85 8.16
C MET A 31 -3.19 -3.37 8.19
N THR A 32 -4.23 -4.06 8.66
CA THR A 32 -4.34 -5.52 8.54
C THR A 32 -5.29 -5.87 7.39
N LEU A 33 -4.98 -6.91 6.63
CA LEU A 33 -5.92 -7.52 5.68
C LEU A 33 -6.54 -8.77 6.31
N THR A 34 -7.86 -8.85 6.23
CA THR A 34 -8.61 -10.02 6.69
C THR A 34 -8.60 -11.12 5.63
N SER A 35 -8.62 -12.37 6.06
CA SER A 35 -8.74 -13.55 5.20
C SER A 35 -9.89 -14.42 5.67
N ALA A 36 -10.52 -15.14 4.73
CA ALA A 36 -11.47 -16.20 5.05
C ALA A 36 -10.76 -17.51 5.46
N TYR A 37 -9.44 -17.55 5.30
CA TYR A 37 -8.56 -18.65 5.68
C TYR A 37 -7.58 -18.16 6.75
N ASP A 38 -6.49 -18.89 6.96
CA ASP A 38 -5.43 -18.62 7.93
C ASP A 38 -4.31 -17.72 7.38
N HIS A 39 -4.59 -16.90 6.35
CA HIS A 39 -3.61 -15.89 5.91
C HIS A 39 -3.62 -14.69 6.85
N TRP A 40 -2.43 -14.22 7.21
CA TRP A 40 -2.23 -12.96 7.90
C TRP A 40 -1.39 -12.03 7.03
N MET A 41 -1.71 -10.74 7.04
CA MET A 41 -0.95 -9.71 6.34
C MET A 41 -1.09 -8.37 7.06
N TYR A 42 0.05 -7.74 7.31
CA TYR A 42 0.17 -6.39 7.79
C TYR A 42 0.84 -5.52 6.73
N LEU A 43 0.28 -4.35 6.48
CA LEU A 43 0.69 -3.41 5.45
C LEU A 43 0.82 -2.02 6.08
N SER A 44 1.98 -1.40 5.91
CA SER A 44 2.18 0.01 6.20
C SER A 44 1.60 0.87 5.08
N SER A 45 1.05 2.05 5.40
CA SER A 45 0.66 3.06 4.41
C SER A 45 1.84 3.57 3.55
N THR A 46 3.08 3.30 3.98
CA THR A 46 4.30 3.53 3.18
C THR A 46 4.50 2.53 2.04
N GLY A 47 3.76 1.40 2.05
CA GLY A 47 3.79 0.36 1.03
C GLY A 47 4.55 -0.93 1.43
N CYS A 48 5.29 -0.92 2.54
CA CYS A 48 5.95 -2.11 3.06
C CYS A 48 4.96 -3.07 3.71
N LEU A 49 5.18 -4.37 3.56
CA LEU A 49 4.31 -5.39 4.08
C LEU A 49 5.06 -6.56 4.70
N THR A 50 4.37 -7.25 5.60
CA THR A 50 4.68 -8.60 6.05
C THR A 50 3.44 -9.46 5.88
N ALA A 51 3.62 -10.72 5.50
CA ALA A 51 2.52 -11.65 5.34
C ALA A 51 2.98 -13.08 5.52
N GLY A 52 2.04 -13.97 5.84
CA GLY A 52 2.27 -15.39 5.95
C GLY A 52 0.96 -16.15 6.14
N LYS A 53 1.10 -17.43 6.54
CA LYS A 53 -0.02 -18.33 6.76
C LYS A 53 0.13 -19.03 8.11
N SER A 54 -0.97 -19.13 8.85
CA SER A 54 -1.11 -19.75 10.18
C SER A 54 -0.23 -19.10 11.27
N GLU A 55 1.09 -19.23 11.19
CA GLU A 55 2.05 -18.79 12.20
C GLU A 55 3.11 -17.84 11.63
N ALA A 56 3.69 -16.99 12.47
CA ALA A 56 4.72 -16.03 12.08
C ALA A 56 5.99 -16.69 11.48
N LYS A 57 6.34 -17.89 11.94
CA LYS A 57 7.49 -18.66 11.43
C LYS A 57 7.34 -19.06 9.95
N HIS A 58 6.13 -19.01 9.41
CA HIS A 58 5.82 -19.27 8.01
C HIS A 58 5.60 -17.97 7.22
N ALA A 59 6.25 -16.87 7.62
CA ALA A 59 6.21 -15.61 6.89
C ALA A 59 6.81 -15.76 5.49
N ILE A 60 6.08 -15.27 4.48
CA ILE A 60 6.55 -15.16 3.10
C ILE A 60 7.33 -13.86 2.91
N PHE A 61 7.00 -12.83 3.70
CA PHE A 61 7.72 -11.56 3.77
C PHE A 61 8.10 -11.27 5.24
N PRO A 62 9.30 -11.69 5.68
CA PRO A 62 9.70 -11.60 7.09
C PRO A 62 10.13 -10.18 7.45
N VAL A 63 9.18 -9.39 7.96
CA VAL A 63 9.42 -8.06 8.55
C VAL A 63 8.62 -7.99 9.83
N THR A 64 9.26 -7.58 10.91
CA THR A 64 8.58 -7.29 12.17
C THR A 64 7.80 -5.97 12.04
N ASP A 65 6.71 -5.85 12.78
CA ASP A 65 5.77 -4.74 12.67
C ASP A 65 6.41 -3.36 12.98
N ASP A 66 7.34 -3.32 13.92
CA ASP A 66 8.17 -2.15 14.26
C ASP A 66 8.96 -1.58 13.06
N LEU A 67 9.36 -2.45 12.14
CA LEU A 67 10.13 -2.07 10.96
C LEU A 67 9.26 -1.74 9.75
N LEU A 68 7.95 -2.03 9.76
CA LEU A 68 7.10 -1.86 8.57
C LEU A 68 7.01 -0.40 8.09
N HIS A 69 7.09 0.58 8.98
CA HIS A 69 7.06 1.98 8.56
C HIS A 69 8.40 2.48 7.99
N GLN A 70 9.50 1.80 8.31
CA GLN A 70 10.87 2.25 8.02
C GLN A 70 11.55 1.41 6.93
N ASN A 71 11.13 0.16 6.78
CA ASN A 71 11.74 -0.81 5.88
C ASN A 71 11.15 -0.66 4.48
N ILE A 72 12.00 -0.44 3.48
CA ILE A 72 11.59 -0.31 2.07
C ILE A 72 11.80 -1.64 1.32
N SER A 73 12.65 -2.53 1.84
CA SER A 73 13.11 -3.75 1.15
C SER A 73 12.00 -4.75 0.86
N PHE A 74 10.94 -4.75 1.68
CA PHE A 74 9.77 -5.64 1.51
C PHE A 74 8.54 -4.88 1.00
N SER A 75 8.75 -3.74 0.33
CA SER A 75 7.71 -3.06 -0.42
C SER A 75 7.63 -3.60 -1.86
N PRO A 76 6.43 -3.73 -2.44
CA PRO A 76 6.29 -4.05 -3.85
C PRO A 76 7.02 -3.04 -4.75
N ILE A 77 7.84 -3.57 -5.68
CA ILE A 77 8.57 -2.78 -6.66
C ILE A 77 7.89 -2.92 -8.01
N SER A 78 7.66 -1.80 -8.70
CA SER A 78 7.17 -1.78 -10.08
C SER A 78 8.00 -0.81 -10.88
N LEU A 79 8.58 -1.25 -11.99
CA LEU A 79 9.42 -0.43 -12.86
C LEU A 79 8.69 -0.19 -14.19
N VAL A 80 8.58 1.08 -14.60
CA VAL A 80 7.89 1.47 -15.83
C VAL A 80 8.86 2.21 -16.75
N LYS A 81 9.08 1.70 -17.96
CA LYS A 81 9.83 2.39 -19.01
C LYS A 81 8.87 3.14 -19.92
N SER A 82 9.02 4.46 -20.03
CA SER A 82 8.29 5.28 -21.00
C SER A 82 9.17 5.63 -22.19
N ASN A 83 8.61 5.52 -23.41
CA ASN A 83 9.28 5.89 -24.66
C ASN A 83 9.00 7.34 -25.10
N GLN A 84 8.24 8.13 -24.32
CA GLN A 84 8.00 9.52 -24.65
C GLN A 84 9.20 10.38 -24.22
N LYS A 85 9.91 10.95 -25.21
CA LYS A 85 11.07 11.87 -25.08
C LYS A 85 12.25 11.33 -24.26
N ARG A 86 13.03 10.37 -24.77
CA ARG A 86 14.45 10.05 -24.37
C ARG A 86 14.80 10.14 -22.86
N LYS A 87 13.85 10.04 -21.94
CA LYS A 87 14.03 10.10 -20.49
C LYS A 87 13.46 8.82 -19.93
N ILE A 88 14.33 7.88 -19.62
CA ILE A 88 13.96 6.69 -18.87
C ILE A 88 13.75 7.16 -17.42
N LYS A 89 12.50 7.28 -16.98
CA LYS A 89 12.20 7.47 -15.56
C LYS A 89 12.20 6.11 -14.88
N TYR A 90 13.25 5.80 -14.14
CA TYR A 90 13.25 4.68 -13.20
C TYR A 90 12.55 5.15 -11.92
N GLY A 91 11.61 4.37 -11.40
CA GLY A 91 11.01 4.67 -10.11
C GLY A 91 10.07 3.56 -9.69
N THR A 92 10.06 3.23 -8.41
CA THR A 92 9.06 2.34 -7.83
C THR A 92 7.80 3.15 -7.49
N LEU A 93 6.63 2.51 -7.46
CA LEU A 93 5.37 3.20 -7.13
C LEU A 93 5.37 3.82 -5.71
N PHE A 94 6.19 3.28 -4.80
CA PHE A 94 6.24 3.71 -3.39
C PHE A 94 7.60 4.25 -2.94
N GLN A 95 8.64 4.26 -3.78
CA GLN A 95 9.85 5.01 -3.46
C GLN A 95 9.46 6.46 -3.25
N ILE A 96 9.85 6.97 -2.09
CA ILE A 96 9.91 8.39 -1.76
C ILE A 96 10.99 8.98 -2.68
N ILE A 97 10.68 9.14 -3.96
CA ILE A 97 11.43 10.04 -4.82
C ILE A 97 10.76 11.39 -4.60
N ILE A 98 11.45 12.23 -3.82
CA ILE A 98 11.03 13.51 -3.24
C ILE A 98 10.68 14.57 -4.31
N SER A 99 10.64 14.23 -5.60
CA SER A 99 10.72 15.23 -6.68
C SER A 99 9.44 15.50 -7.47
N GLU A 100 8.28 14.93 -7.13
CA GLU A 100 7.00 15.29 -7.80
C GLU A 100 5.85 15.33 -6.77
N GLU A 101 4.92 16.28 -6.93
CA GLU A 101 3.64 16.32 -6.22
C GLU A 101 2.81 15.10 -6.61
N ILE A 102 2.96 14.01 -5.88
CA ILE A 102 2.36 12.71 -6.21
C ILE A 102 1.13 12.49 -5.31
N GLU A 103 -0.05 12.38 -5.91
CA GLU A 103 -1.30 12.03 -5.20
C GLU A 103 -1.33 10.53 -4.85
N ARG A 104 -0.81 10.14 -3.68
CA ARG A 104 -0.90 8.74 -3.23
C ARG A 104 -2.24 8.46 -2.58
N ASN A 105 -2.97 7.49 -3.12
CA ASN A 105 -4.30 7.13 -2.69
C ASN A 105 -4.34 5.69 -2.20
N LEU A 106 -5.01 5.48 -1.06
CA LEU A 106 -5.36 4.15 -0.55
C LEU A 106 -6.83 3.87 -0.83
N PHE A 107 -7.14 2.67 -1.28
CA PHE A 107 -8.50 2.16 -1.37
C PHE A 107 -8.61 0.87 -0.55
N LYS A 108 -9.64 0.75 0.29
CA LYS A 108 -9.94 -0.46 1.06
C LYS A 108 -11.41 -0.80 0.95
N ASN A 109 -11.73 -2.07 0.69
CA ASN A 109 -13.13 -2.49 0.67
C ASN A 109 -13.69 -2.68 2.09
N ALA A 110 -15.01 -2.74 2.22
CA ALA A 110 -15.68 -2.87 3.51
C ALA A 110 -15.30 -4.14 4.28
N LEU A 111 -15.05 -5.26 3.58
CA LEU A 111 -14.62 -6.52 4.21
C LEU A 111 -13.18 -6.48 4.71
N GLY A 112 -12.38 -5.51 4.26
CA GLY A 112 -10.99 -5.34 4.63
C GLY A 112 -10.01 -6.36 4.04
N ASN A 113 -10.47 -7.21 3.11
CA ASN A 113 -9.65 -8.24 2.46
C ASN A 113 -9.06 -7.79 1.11
N LYS A 114 -9.36 -6.57 0.65
CA LYS A 114 -8.79 -5.97 -0.55
C LYS A 114 -8.30 -4.55 -0.26
N ILE A 115 -7.05 -4.31 -0.63
CA ILE A 115 -6.41 -2.99 -0.60
C ILE A 115 -5.83 -2.69 -1.98
N ILE A 116 -5.99 -1.44 -2.43
CA ILE A 116 -5.32 -0.91 -3.61
C ILE A 116 -4.56 0.34 -3.18
N LEU A 117 -3.26 0.36 -3.44
CA LEU A 117 -2.45 1.56 -3.34
C LEU A 117 -2.23 2.11 -4.75
N ARG A 118 -2.50 3.39 -4.96
CA ARG A 118 -2.39 4.04 -6.27
C ARG A 118 -1.56 5.31 -6.17
N LYS A 119 -0.55 5.41 -7.02
CA LYS A 119 0.25 6.60 -7.30
C LYS A 119 -0.40 7.43 -8.41
#